data_AF-A0A2H0YXD3-F1
#
_entry.id   AF-A0A2H0YXD3-F1
#
_cell.length_a   1.000
_cell.length_b   1.000
_cell.length_c   1.000
_cell.angle_alpha   90.00
_cell.angle_beta   90.00
_cell.angle_gamma   90.00
#
_symmetry.space_group_name_H-M   'P 1'
#
loop_
_entity.id
_entity.type
_entity.pdbx_description
1 polymer ?
#
loop_
_entity_poly.entity_id
_entity_poly.type
_entity_poly.pdbx_seq_one_letter_code
_entity_poly.pdbx_strand_id
1 'polypeptide(L)'
;MTHTIFLTLISLAIFILGIVVFLKDKKNITNVSFVLLSSTIVGWIITNYLCDVPSQVVNALFWNRATFAAGCLLGVFLLLFALVFPKPPTKLSIFWKLAIILGLVIAALTLFTDLIVKKVEFYDWGTNIIGGGLYIPVIIWAALVIVTTIVILIQKYRKSQGLERFQLRYLFLGFFLFLLFTMTLNLVLPVITGINQYAKFGSYSVIFLISFITYAIIRHRLMDIRLIIKRSLVAFFSFLFVILLVWGIMVVIGELIKRKPDPKLTIAGLLSVVLAIIIYSIVKNYFKKLANRYFFTSLYNYQKTLENLAKELTYSINLNEIIDSIIKTIRDTMKLDRSGVLLFDEKTHNYEVKNTIGFTIANGISLVRNNFLTNYLLKTRDPVIY
;
A
#
# COMPACT_ATOMS: atom_id res chain seq x y z
N MET A 1 -14.68 15.47 -19.95
CA MET A 1 -15.42 15.00 -18.76
C MET A 1 -15.00 13.60 -18.31
N THR A 2 -14.78 12.64 -19.22
CA THR A 2 -14.29 11.28 -18.88
C THR A 2 -12.89 11.26 -18.24
N HIS A 3 -11.98 12.06 -18.79
CA HIS A 3 -10.59 12.24 -18.32
C HIS A 3 -10.49 12.67 -16.84
N THR A 4 -11.30 13.65 -16.44
CA THR A 4 -11.29 14.19 -15.08
C THR A 4 -11.84 13.19 -14.07
N ILE A 5 -12.92 12.48 -14.43
CA ILE A 5 -13.50 11.42 -13.59
C ILE A 5 -12.47 10.34 -13.28
N PHE A 6 -11.71 9.90 -14.28
CA PHE A 6 -10.68 8.88 -14.09
C PHE A 6 -9.56 9.33 -13.13
N LEU A 7 -9.03 10.54 -13.32
CA LEU A 7 -8.01 11.10 -12.43
C LEU A 7 -8.53 11.29 -11.00
N THR A 8 -9.79 11.72 -10.82
CA THR A 8 -10.39 11.80 -9.48
C THR A 8 -10.51 10.44 -8.81
N LEU A 9 -10.91 9.40 -9.53
CA LEU A 9 -10.99 8.04 -8.97
C LEU A 9 -9.61 7.51 -8.54
N ILE A 10 -8.60 7.71 -9.38
CA ILE A 10 -7.20 7.34 -9.08
C ILE A 10 -6.67 8.10 -7.86
N SER A 11 -6.93 9.41 -7.80
CA SER A 11 -6.50 10.27 -6.69
C SER A 11 -7.17 9.85 -5.38
N LEU A 12 -8.47 9.56 -5.40
CA LEU A 12 -9.19 9.03 -4.24
C LEU A 12 -8.62 7.67 -3.82
N ALA A 13 -8.35 6.77 -4.77
CA ALA A 13 -7.80 5.46 -4.47
C ALA A 13 -6.44 5.54 -3.77
N ILE A 14 -5.50 6.36 -4.27
CA ILE A 14 -4.17 6.50 -3.64
C ILE A 14 -4.24 7.21 -2.29
N PHE A 15 -5.12 8.21 -2.14
CA PHE A 15 -5.31 8.92 -0.88
C PHE A 15 -5.90 8.02 0.20
N ILE A 16 -6.96 7.27 -0.13
CA ILE A 16 -7.58 6.30 0.77
C ILE A 16 -6.55 5.24 1.17
N LEU A 17 -5.76 4.73 0.21
CA LEU A 17 -4.69 3.77 0.49
C LEU A 17 -3.67 4.35 1.49
N GLY A 18 -3.23 5.59 1.29
CA GLY A 18 -2.33 6.31 2.18
C GLY A 18 -2.89 6.45 3.60
N ILE A 19 -4.15 6.89 3.72
CA ILE A 19 -4.84 7.01 5.01
C ILE A 19 -4.95 5.66 5.71
N VAL A 20 -5.35 4.60 4.99
CA VAL A 20 -5.49 3.25 5.56
C VAL A 20 -4.15 2.75 6.11
N VAL A 21 -3.06 2.99 5.38
CA VAL A 21 -1.69 2.66 5.83
C VAL A 21 -1.33 3.45 7.09
N PHE A 22 -1.59 4.75 7.12
CA PHE A 22 -1.30 5.60 8.27
C PHE A 22 -2.11 5.21 9.52
N LEU A 23 -3.39 4.89 9.36
CA LEU A 23 -4.26 4.50 10.47
C LEU A 23 -3.88 3.15 11.08
N LYS A 24 -3.20 2.27 10.34
CA LYS A 24 -2.71 0.98 10.89
C LYS A 24 -1.72 1.21 12.03
N ASP A 25 -0.74 2.08 11.80
CA ASP A 25 0.29 2.41 12.79
C ASP A 25 0.82 3.81 12.49
N LYS A 26 0.33 4.77 13.29
CA LYS A 26 0.63 6.20 13.14
C LYS A 26 2.06 6.56 13.56
N LYS A 27 2.72 5.71 14.37
CA LYS A 27 4.08 5.95 14.85
C LYS A 27 5.13 5.37 13.90
N ASN A 28 4.75 4.44 13.04
CA ASN A 28 5.65 3.86 12.05
C ASN A 28 5.99 4.86 10.95
N ILE A 29 7.26 5.26 10.88
CA ILE A 29 7.78 6.22 9.90
C ILE A 29 7.55 5.79 8.44
N THR A 30 7.51 4.49 8.17
CA THR A 30 7.20 3.95 6.83
C THR A 30 5.76 4.26 6.43
N ASN A 31 4.82 4.20 7.37
CA ASN A 31 3.42 4.53 7.11
C ASN A 31 3.22 6.05 6.99
N VAL A 32 3.90 6.83 7.84
CA VAL A 32 3.89 8.30 7.79
C VAL A 32 4.45 8.79 6.46
N SER A 33 5.62 8.30 6.04
CA SER A 33 6.21 8.67 4.76
C SER A 33 5.33 8.26 3.57
N PHE A 34 4.66 7.12 3.65
CA PHE A 34 3.72 6.68 2.61
C PHE A 34 2.50 7.62 2.49
N VAL A 35 1.88 8.02 3.59
CA VAL A 35 0.74 8.94 3.53
C VAL A 35 1.14 10.33 3.04
N LEU A 36 2.32 10.83 3.44
CA LEU A 36 2.87 12.10 2.94
C LEU A 36 3.11 12.04 1.42
N LEU A 37 3.71 10.95 0.94
CA LEU A 37 3.93 10.73 -0.48
C LEU A 37 2.60 10.65 -1.25
N SER A 38 1.65 9.84 -0.79
CA SER A 38 0.34 9.69 -1.43
C SER A 38 -0.44 11.00 -1.48
N SER A 39 -0.40 11.79 -0.40
CA SER A 39 -1.09 13.08 -0.30
C SER A 39 -0.46 14.11 -1.24
N THR A 40 0.86 14.08 -1.38
CA THR A 40 1.59 14.96 -2.29
C THR A 40 1.32 14.62 -3.75
N ILE A 41 1.21 13.32 -4.10
CA ILE A 41 0.80 12.90 -5.45
C ILE A 41 -0.60 13.43 -5.76
N VAL A 42 -1.55 13.33 -4.84
CA VAL A 42 -2.90 13.89 -5.03
C VAL A 42 -2.88 15.40 -5.14
N GLY A 43 -2.13 16.08 -4.27
CA GLY A 43 -1.94 17.53 -4.36
C GLY A 43 -1.39 17.95 -5.72
N TRP A 44 -0.38 17.25 -6.22
CA TRP A 44 0.20 17.48 -7.55
C TRP A 44 -0.81 17.27 -8.68
N ILE A 45 -1.62 16.20 -8.65
CA ILE A 45 -2.68 15.97 -9.65
C ILE A 45 -3.70 17.12 -9.64
N ILE A 46 -4.12 17.57 -8.46
CA ILE A 46 -5.09 18.65 -8.30
C ILE A 46 -4.52 19.96 -8.83
N THR A 47 -3.31 20.35 -8.43
CA THR A 47 -2.70 21.61 -8.87
C THR A 47 -2.41 21.59 -10.37
N ASN A 48 -1.96 20.45 -10.91
CA ASN A 48 -1.71 20.27 -12.34
C ASN A 48 -3.00 20.43 -13.14
N TYR A 49 -4.10 19.84 -12.67
CA TYR A 49 -5.42 20.05 -13.28
C TYR A 49 -5.81 21.53 -13.27
N LEU A 50 -5.65 22.22 -12.14
CA LEU A 50 -6.03 23.63 -11.97
C LEU A 50 -5.20 24.60 -12.84
N CYS A 51 -3.99 24.23 -13.25
CA CYS A 51 -3.20 25.03 -14.20
C CYS A 51 -3.86 25.18 -15.57
N ASP A 52 -4.62 24.16 -16.01
CA ASP A 52 -5.17 24.09 -17.36
C ASP A 52 -6.66 24.46 -17.44
N VAL A 53 -7.29 24.80 -16.31
CA VAL A 53 -8.70 25.20 -16.29
C VAL A 53 -8.83 26.66 -16.76
N PRO A 54 -9.62 26.96 -17.81
CA PRO A 54 -9.78 28.33 -18.33
C PRO A 54 -10.30 29.35 -17.30
N SER A 55 -11.09 28.91 -16.31
CA SER A 55 -11.57 29.80 -15.24
C SER A 55 -10.49 30.23 -14.25
N GLN A 56 -9.30 29.63 -14.30
CA GLN A 56 -8.20 29.89 -13.37
C GLN A 56 -7.08 30.75 -13.98
N VAL A 57 -7.29 31.38 -15.14
CA VAL A 57 -6.29 32.22 -15.82
C VAL A 57 -5.69 33.29 -14.89
N VAL A 58 -6.51 33.93 -14.05
CA VAL A 58 -6.07 34.94 -13.07
C VAL A 58 -5.09 34.34 -12.04
N ASN A 59 -5.32 33.08 -11.63
CA ASN A 59 -4.53 32.38 -10.62
C ASN A 59 -3.49 31.43 -11.25
N ALA A 60 -3.29 31.47 -12.56
CA ALA A 60 -2.47 30.49 -13.28
C ALA A 60 -1.02 30.45 -12.77
N LEU A 61 -0.46 31.60 -12.39
CA LEU A 61 0.88 31.68 -11.79
C LEU A 61 0.96 30.92 -10.46
N PHE A 62 -0.05 31.08 -9.60
CA PHE A 62 -0.12 30.38 -8.32
C PHE A 62 -0.23 28.87 -8.52
N TRP A 63 -1.12 28.41 -9.40
CA TRP A 63 -1.29 26.98 -9.66
C TRP A 63 -0.05 26.34 -10.28
N ASN A 64 0.65 27.05 -11.17
CA ASN A 64 1.92 26.58 -11.74
C ASN A 64 3.02 26.50 -10.66
N ARG A 65 3.14 27.51 -9.80
CA ARG A 65 4.03 27.48 -8.62
C ARG A 65 3.71 26.32 -7.68
N ALA A 66 2.41 26.10 -7.39
CA ALA A 66 1.94 25.01 -6.56
C ALA A 66 2.25 23.64 -7.17
N THR A 67 2.12 23.50 -8.50
CA THR A 67 2.46 22.26 -9.21
C THR A 67 3.95 21.95 -9.14
N PHE A 68 4.82 22.94 -9.32
CA PHE A 68 6.27 22.74 -9.17
C PHE A 68 6.68 22.47 -7.71
N ALA A 69 6.08 23.17 -6.75
CA ALA A 69 6.30 22.92 -5.33
C ALA A 69 5.87 21.49 -4.94
N ALA A 70 4.72 21.03 -5.43
CA ALA A 70 4.26 19.65 -5.23
C ALA A 70 5.20 18.63 -5.88
N GLY A 71 5.78 18.92 -7.05
CA GLY A 71 6.84 18.11 -7.66
C GLY A 71 8.09 18.00 -6.79
N CYS A 72 8.53 19.11 -6.18
CA CYS A 72 9.66 19.12 -5.24
C CYS A 72 9.35 18.26 -4.00
N LEU A 73 8.16 18.45 -3.41
CA LEU A 73 7.70 17.64 -2.26
C LEU A 73 7.60 16.16 -2.61
N LEU A 74 7.17 15.82 -3.83
CA LEU A 74 7.07 14.44 -4.30
C LEU A 74 8.46 13.79 -4.27
N GLY A 75 9.49 14.47 -4.79
CA GLY A 75 10.87 14.01 -4.71
C GLY A 75 11.35 13.79 -3.28
N VAL A 76 11.05 14.74 -2.38
CA VAL A 76 11.43 14.68 -0.95
C VAL A 76 10.78 13.50 -0.24
N PHE A 77 9.46 13.35 -0.36
CA PHE A 77 8.74 12.28 0.33
C PHE A 77 8.99 10.92 -0.30
N LEU A 78 9.29 10.86 -1.59
CA LEU A 78 9.76 9.65 -2.25
C LEU A 78 11.12 9.22 -1.71
N LEU A 79 12.06 10.16 -1.56
CA LEU A 79 13.37 9.89 -0.95
C LEU A 79 13.21 9.42 0.51
N LEU A 80 12.40 10.13 1.31
CA LEU A 80 12.12 9.73 2.69
C LEU A 80 11.55 8.31 2.75
N PHE A 81 10.56 8.01 1.90
CA PHE A 81 9.96 6.69 1.81
C PHE A 81 11.00 5.62 1.42
N ALA A 82 11.85 5.89 0.43
CA ALA A 82 12.92 5.00 0.01
C ALA A 82 13.96 4.77 1.12
N LEU A 83 14.23 5.75 1.99
CA LEU A 83 15.15 5.63 3.12
C LEU A 83 14.60 4.75 4.24
N VAL A 84 13.28 4.76 4.48
CA VAL A 84 12.66 4.03 5.61
C VAL A 84 12.03 2.69 5.22
N PHE A 85 11.63 2.51 3.97
CA PHE A 85 11.05 1.25 3.49
C PHE A 85 12.15 0.26 3.05
N PRO A 86 12.03 -1.08 3.26
CA PRO A 86 10.96 -1.79 3.97
C PRO A 86 11.13 -1.79 5.49
N LYS A 87 12.37 -1.67 5.97
CA LYS A 87 12.72 -1.61 7.40
C LYS A 87 13.37 -0.25 7.69
N PRO A 88 12.85 0.52 8.66
CA PRO A 88 13.42 1.81 8.99
C PRO A 88 14.81 1.62 9.63
N PRO A 89 15.77 2.50 9.33
CA PRO A 89 17.05 2.48 10.03
C PRO A 89 16.83 2.84 11.51
N THR A 90 17.74 2.38 12.38
CA THR A 90 17.69 2.71 13.82
C THR A 90 17.73 4.21 14.08
N LYS A 91 18.56 4.95 13.32
CA LYS A 91 18.57 6.41 13.28
C LYS A 91 18.83 6.89 11.86
N LEU A 92 18.11 7.93 11.44
CA LEU A 92 18.39 8.62 10.19
C LEU A 92 19.57 9.57 10.38
N SER A 93 20.58 9.51 9.50
CA SER A 93 21.75 10.39 9.58
C SER A 93 21.37 11.85 9.41
N ILE A 94 22.18 12.76 9.97
CA ILE A 94 21.95 14.20 9.88
C ILE A 94 21.93 14.68 8.43
N PHE A 95 22.75 14.08 7.56
CA PHE A 95 22.79 14.36 6.13
C PHE A 95 21.42 14.20 5.47
N TRP A 96 20.72 13.09 5.68
CA TRP A 96 19.40 12.86 5.09
C TRP A 96 18.33 13.79 5.65
N LYS A 97 18.43 14.14 6.94
CA LYS A 97 17.53 15.13 7.55
C LYS A 97 17.71 16.50 6.90
N LEU A 98 18.95 16.94 6.72
CA LEU A 98 19.27 18.20 6.05
C LEU A 98 18.82 18.19 4.58
N ALA A 99 19.01 17.08 3.87
CA ALA A 99 18.53 16.94 2.49
C ALA A 99 17.00 17.06 2.38
N ILE A 100 16.25 16.46 3.33
CA ILE A 100 14.79 16.60 3.40
C ILE A 100 14.41 18.05 3.70
N ILE A 101 15.04 18.68 4.70
CA ILE A 101 14.77 20.08 5.07
C ILE A 101 15.04 21.01 3.88
N LEU A 102 16.16 20.83 3.18
CA LEU A 102 16.50 21.59 1.98
C LEU A 102 15.40 21.47 0.92
N GLY A 103 14.90 20.26 0.67
CA GLY A 103 13.82 20.07 -0.29
C GLY A 103 12.48 20.70 0.13
N LEU A 104 12.17 20.72 1.43
CA LEU A 104 11.02 21.46 1.96
C LEU A 104 11.18 22.98 1.77
N VAL A 105 12.39 23.51 2.00
CA VAL A 105 12.72 24.92 1.76
C VAL A 105 12.59 25.25 0.27
N ILE A 106 13.12 24.41 -0.63
CA ILE A 106 13.00 24.59 -2.09
C ILE A 106 11.52 24.60 -2.50
N ALA A 107 10.70 23.68 -1.97
CA ALA A 107 9.26 23.66 -2.25
C ALA A 107 8.57 24.96 -1.78
N ALA A 108 8.90 25.46 -0.58
CA ALA A 108 8.35 26.71 -0.07
C ALA A 108 8.78 27.92 -0.93
N LEU A 109 10.07 28.01 -1.28
CA LEU A 109 10.58 29.05 -2.18
C LEU A 109 9.88 29.00 -3.55
N THR A 110 9.61 27.81 -4.07
CA THR A 110 8.91 27.62 -5.35
C THR A 110 7.49 28.16 -5.30
N LEU A 111 6.80 27.96 -4.17
CA LEU A 111 5.42 28.39 -3.99
C LEU A 111 5.28 29.90 -3.80
N PHE A 112 6.18 30.49 -3.00
CA PHE A 112 6.01 31.86 -2.50
C PHE A 112 6.89 32.92 -3.18
N THR A 113 7.87 32.53 -4.01
CA THR A 113 8.82 33.48 -4.63
C THR A 113 8.86 33.35 -6.16
N ASP A 114 9.44 34.34 -6.83
CA ASP A 114 9.69 34.36 -8.28
C ASP A 114 11.06 33.80 -8.68
N LEU A 115 11.84 33.30 -7.70
CA LEU A 115 13.18 32.78 -7.91
C LEU A 115 13.22 31.54 -8.81
N ILE A 116 12.16 30.72 -8.79
CA ILE A 116 12.09 29.44 -9.52
C ILE A 116 11.08 29.55 -10.67
N VAL A 117 9.85 29.97 -10.38
CA VAL A 117 8.79 30.19 -11.39
C VAL A 117 8.46 31.68 -11.40
N LYS A 118 8.99 32.39 -12.40
CA LYS A 118 8.90 33.85 -12.47
C LYS A 118 7.57 34.31 -13.07
N LYS A 119 7.21 33.76 -14.24
CA LYS A 119 6.00 34.12 -14.98
C LYS A 119 5.41 32.90 -15.69
N VAL A 120 4.16 33.03 -16.12
CA VAL A 120 3.45 32.05 -16.93
C VAL A 120 3.01 32.73 -18.23
N GLU A 121 3.24 32.05 -19.35
CA GLU A 121 2.76 32.44 -20.68
C GLU A 121 1.63 31.51 -21.10
N PHE A 122 0.66 32.06 -21.85
CA PHE A 122 -0.49 31.31 -22.33
C PHE A 122 -0.33 31.01 -23.81
N TYR A 123 -0.60 29.76 -24.16
CA TYR A 123 -0.59 29.24 -25.52
C TYR A 123 -1.90 28.48 -25.77
N ASP A 124 -2.24 28.22 -27.03
CA ASP A 124 -3.45 27.49 -27.42
C ASP A 124 -3.56 26.09 -26.76
N TRP A 125 -2.41 25.50 -26.44
CA TRP A 125 -2.32 24.18 -25.82
C TRP A 125 -2.29 24.20 -24.27
N GLY A 126 -2.12 25.38 -23.63
CA GLY A 126 -2.07 25.50 -22.17
C GLY A 126 -1.11 26.58 -21.68
N THR A 127 -0.48 26.32 -20.53
CA THR A 127 0.44 27.25 -19.89
C THR A 127 1.90 26.82 -20.05
N ASN A 128 2.78 27.79 -20.32
CA ASN A 128 4.23 27.62 -20.28
C ASN A 128 4.83 28.45 -19.15
N ILE A 129 5.95 28.03 -18.60
CA ILE A 129 6.59 28.71 -17.47
C ILE A 129 7.88 29.38 -17.94
N ILE A 130 8.06 30.62 -17.50
CA ILE A 130 9.35 31.31 -17.56
C ILE A 130 10.05 31.11 -16.21
N GLY A 131 11.17 30.39 -16.25
CA GLY A 131 12.01 30.12 -15.08
C GLY A 131 12.67 31.39 -14.50
N GLY A 132 12.79 31.45 -13.18
CA GLY A 132 13.62 32.42 -12.48
C GLY A 132 15.10 31.98 -12.39
N GLY A 133 15.93 32.75 -11.70
CA GLY A 133 17.38 32.49 -11.60
C GLY A 133 17.75 31.15 -10.95
N LEU A 134 16.87 30.58 -10.12
CA LEU A 134 17.06 29.27 -9.47
C LEU A 134 16.37 28.11 -10.21
N TYR A 135 15.73 28.35 -11.36
CA TYR A 135 15.01 27.30 -12.09
C TYR A 135 15.90 26.12 -12.48
N ILE A 136 17.04 26.39 -13.15
CA ILE A 136 17.98 25.35 -13.58
C ILE A 136 18.63 24.63 -12.38
N PRO A 137 19.15 25.33 -11.34
CA PRO A 137 19.62 24.67 -10.12
C PRO A 137 18.60 23.72 -9.48
N VAL A 138 17.32 24.10 -9.43
CA VAL A 138 16.26 23.26 -8.85
C VAL A 138 15.95 22.04 -9.70
N ILE A 139 15.98 22.15 -11.04
CA ILE A 139 15.84 20.99 -11.93
C ILE A 139 17.00 20.00 -11.70
N ILE A 140 18.23 20.49 -11.62
CA ILE A 140 19.42 19.66 -11.35
C ILE A 140 19.27 18.98 -9.99
N TRP A 141 18.88 19.73 -8.96
CA TRP A 141 18.62 19.17 -7.63
C TRP A 141 17.53 18.08 -7.67
N ALA A 142 16.41 18.31 -8.35
CA ALA A 142 15.33 17.34 -8.48
C ALA A 142 15.82 16.06 -9.19
N ALA A 143 16.61 16.19 -10.25
CA ALA A 143 17.23 15.06 -10.94
C ALA A 143 18.16 14.26 -10.01
N LEU A 144 19.01 14.95 -9.23
CA LEU A 144 19.89 14.32 -8.24
C LEU A 144 19.11 13.58 -7.15
N VAL A 145 18.02 14.14 -6.63
CA VAL A 145 17.15 13.47 -5.64
C VAL A 145 16.56 12.18 -6.22
N ILE A 146 16.13 12.20 -7.47
CA ILE A 146 15.57 11.02 -8.15
C ILE A 146 16.64 9.94 -8.35
N VAL A 147 17.80 10.32 -8.89
CA VAL A 147 18.93 9.39 -9.06
C VAL A 147 19.33 8.77 -7.72
N THR A 148 19.44 9.59 -6.68
CA THR A 148 19.76 9.15 -5.32
C THR A 148 18.73 8.16 -4.79
N THR A 149 17.44 8.45 -4.98
CA THR A 149 16.33 7.55 -4.58
C THR A 149 16.43 6.21 -5.30
N ILE A 150 16.65 6.22 -6.62
CA ILE A 150 16.80 5.01 -7.43
C ILE A 150 18.00 4.18 -6.95
N VAL A 151 19.14 4.82 -6.70
CA VAL A 151 20.35 4.16 -6.18
C VAL A 151 20.07 3.51 -4.82
N ILE A 152 19.40 4.21 -3.89
CA ILE A 152 19.02 3.65 -2.58
C ILE A 152 18.12 2.42 -2.74
N LEU A 153 17.10 2.50 -3.61
CA LEU A 153 16.19 1.37 -3.84
C LEU A 153 16.91 0.17 -4.46
N ILE A 154 17.83 0.38 -5.41
CA ILE A 154 18.64 -0.68 -6.02
C ILE A 154 19.57 -1.31 -4.98
N GLN A 155 20.24 -0.51 -4.15
CA GLN A 155 21.10 -1.01 -3.08
C GLN A 155 20.32 -1.85 -2.07
N LYS A 156 19.13 -1.39 -1.65
CA LYS A 156 18.24 -2.16 -0.77
C LYS A 156 17.75 -3.44 -1.43
N TYR A 157 17.37 -3.38 -2.70
CA TYR A 157 16.94 -4.55 -3.47
C TYR A 157 18.05 -5.62 -3.53
N ARG A 158 19.30 -5.23 -3.80
CA ARG A 158 20.45 -6.14 -3.86
C ARG A 158 20.77 -6.79 -2.51
N LYS A 159 20.55 -6.08 -1.40
CA LYS A 159 20.79 -6.59 -0.03
C LYS A 159 19.63 -7.41 0.51
N SER A 160 18.42 -7.23 -0.01
CA SER A 160 17.21 -7.89 0.47
C SER A 160 17.08 -9.35 -0.01
N GLN A 161 16.47 -10.19 0.82
CA GLN A 161 16.15 -11.59 0.49
C GLN A 161 14.68 -11.91 0.79
N GLY A 162 14.18 -13.01 0.23
CA GLY A 162 12.82 -13.50 0.47
C GLY A 162 11.73 -12.47 0.17
N LEU A 163 10.82 -12.27 1.13
CA LEU A 163 9.65 -11.42 0.98
C LEU A 163 9.99 -9.94 0.72
N GLU A 164 11.02 -9.41 1.38
CA GLU A 164 11.44 -8.01 1.25
C GLU A 164 11.91 -7.69 -0.17
N ARG A 165 12.60 -8.64 -0.80
CA ARG A 165 13.06 -8.49 -2.19
C ARG A 165 11.90 -8.40 -3.17
N PHE A 166 10.85 -9.18 -2.96
CA PHE A 166 9.64 -9.07 -3.77
C PHE A 166 8.93 -7.74 -3.53
N GLN A 167 8.77 -7.31 -2.28
CA GLN A 167 8.16 -6.01 -1.97
C GLN A 167 8.89 -4.86 -2.66
N LEU A 168 10.23 -4.83 -2.57
CA LEU A 168 11.06 -3.83 -3.24
C LEU A 168 10.98 -3.92 -4.76
N ARG A 169 10.88 -5.13 -5.34
CA ARG A 169 10.77 -5.30 -6.80
C ARG A 169 9.52 -4.63 -7.37
N TYR A 170 8.34 -4.93 -6.80
CA TYR A 170 7.09 -4.36 -7.30
C TYR A 170 7.03 -2.85 -7.04
N LEU A 171 7.51 -2.42 -5.88
CA LEU A 171 7.58 -1.01 -5.54
C LEU A 171 8.50 -0.25 -6.51
N PHE A 172 9.69 -0.80 -6.79
CA PHE A 172 10.63 -0.26 -7.76
C PHE A 172 10.02 -0.20 -9.17
N LEU A 173 9.36 -1.27 -9.63
CA LEU A 173 8.68 -1.27 -10.94
C LEU A 173 7.59 -0.20 -11.02
N GLY A 174 6.78 -0.04 -9.98
CA GLY A 174 5.74 0.98 -9.91
C GLY A 174 6.31 2.40 -9.99
N PHE A 175 7.34 2.70 -9.20
CA PHE A 175 8.01 4.00 -9.23
C PHE A 175 8.77 4.25 -10.53
N PHE A 176 9.46 3.24 -11.05
CA PHE A 176 10.22 3.34 -12.29
C PHE A 176 9.29 3.70 -13.46
N LEU A 177 8.17 2.99 -13.62
CA LEU A 177 7.20 3.29 -14.67
C LEU A 177 6.54 4.66 -14.45
N PHE A 178 6.14 4.97 -13.22
CA PHE A 178 5.58 6.28 -12.88
C PHE A 178 6.53 7.43 -13.27
N LEU A 179 7.79 7.35 -12.83
CA LEU A 179 8.81 8.36 -13.12
C LEU A 179 9.17 8.41 -14.59
N LEU A 180 9.31 7.25 -15.25
CA LEU A 180 9.62 7.17 -16.69
C LEU A 180 8.56 7.89 -17.51
N PHE A 181 7.27 7.59 -17.29
CA PHE A 181 6.19 8.24 -18.03
C PHE A 181 6.04 9.71 -17.63
N THR A 182 6.11 10.04 -16.33
CA THR A 182 6.01 11.43 -15.87
C THR A 182 7.11 12.30 -16.44
N MET A 183 8.38 11.87 -16.37
CA MET A 183 9.51 12.64 -16.88
C MET A 183 9.49 12.74 -18.40
N THR A 184 9.14 11.66 -19.09
CA THR A 184 9.06 11.70 -20.55
C THR A 184 8.01 12.71 -21.01
N LEU A 185 6.82 12.71 -20.39
CA LEU A 185 5.69 13.56 -20.79
C LEU A 185 5.79 15.02 -20.30
N ASN A 186 6.34 15.26 -19.09
CA ASN A 186 6.40 16.60 -18.50
C ASN A 186 7.74 17.33 -18.71
N LEU A 187 8.80 16.62 -19.09
CA LEU A 187 10.14 17.22 -19.17
C LEU A 187 10.84 16.92 -20.49
N VAL A 188 11.00 15.65 -20.87
CA VAL A 188 11.75 15.29 -22.08
C VAL A 188 11.04 15.75 -23.35
N LEU A 189 9.75 15.44 -23.49
CA LEU A 189 8.97 15.84 -24.67
C LEU A 189 8.89 17.36 -24.83
N PRO A 190 8.50 18.15 -23.80
CA PRO A 190 8.47 19.62 -23.93
C PRO A 190 9.82 20.23 -24.31
N VAL A 191 10.94 19.67 -23.82
CA VAL A 191 12.28 20.15 -24.18
C VAL A 191 12.63 19.86 -25.65
N ILE A 192 12.21 18.72 -26.19
CA ILE A 192 12.50 18.33 -27.58
C ILE A 192 11.53 19.01 -28.57
N THR A 193 10.24 19.06 -28.25
CA THR A 193 9.20 19.56 -29.16
C THR A 193 8.95 21.05 -29.01
N GLY A 194 9.39 21.67 -27.91
CA GLY A 194 9.07 23.05 -27.55
C GLY A 194 7.62 23.27 -27.12
N ILE A 195 6.81 22.20 -26.99
CA ILE A 195 5.36 22.27 -26.75
C ILE A 195 5.02 21.43 -25.51
N ASN A 196 4.35 22.03 -24.52
CA ASN A 196 4.01 21.37 -23.26
C ASN A 196 2.64 20.63 -23.28
N GLN A 197 2.06 20.42 -24.46
CA GLN A 197 0.71 19.83 -24.62
C GLN A 197 0.59 18.41 -24.01
N TYR A 198 1.70 17.67 -23.95
CA TYR A 198 1.73 16.29 -23.47
C TYR A 198 1.78 16.17 -21.94
N ALA A 199 2.10 17.24 -21.21
CA ALA A 199 2.23 17.23 -19.75
C ALA A 199 0.92 16.80 -19.04
N LYS A 200 -0.23 17.12 -19.65
CA LYS A 200 -1.57 16.72 -19.15
C LYS A 200 -1.71 15.19 -19.02
N PHE A 201 -1.02 14.43 -19.87
CA PHE A 201 -1.01 12.98 -19.83
C PHE A 201 -0.05 12.42 -18.77
N GLY A 202 0.88 13.23 -18.27
CA GLY A 202 1.83 12.85 -17.23
C GLY A 202 1.15 12.38 -15.95
N SER A 203 0.04 13.02 -15.56
CA SER A 203 -0.74 12.67 -14.36
C SER A 203 -1.34 11.26 -14.39
N TYR A 204 -1.54 10.68 -15.58
CA TYR A 204 -2.09 9.32 -15.72
C TYR A 204 -1.09 8.23 -15.34
N SER A 205 0.21 8.54 -15.35
CA SER A 205 1.27 7.59 -14.97
C SER A 205 1.12 7.05 -13.54
N VAL A 206 0.39 7.76 -12.67
CA VAL A 206 0.07 7.35 -11.29
C VAL A 206 -0.64 6.00 -11.25
N ILE A 207 -1.32 5.59 -12.33
CA ILE A 207 -1.94 4.25 -12.40
C ILE A 207 -0.92 3.13 -12.24
N PHE A 208 0.29 3.28 -12.78
CA PHE A 208 1.35 2.29 -12.63
C PHE A 208 1.72 2.17 -11.16
N LEU A 209 1.96 3.31 -10.50
CA LEU A 209 2.32 3.34 -9.10
C LEU A 209 1.27 2.65 -8.21
N ILE A 210 -0.01 3.02 -8.37
CA ILE A 210 -1.11 2.43 -7.60
C ILE A 210 -1.23 0.93 -7.86
N SER A 211 -1.17 0.50 -9.11
CA SER A 211 -1.37 -0.91 -9.49
C SER A 211 -0.29 -1.80 -8.86
N PHE A 212 0.98 -1.39 -8.97
CA PHE A 212 2.10 -2.14 -8.44
C PHE A 212 2.14 -2.14 -6.89
N ILE A 213 1.85 -1.01 -6.25
CA ILE A 213 1.78 -0.93 -4.79
C ILE A 213 0.62 -1.78 -4.27
N THR A 214 -0.56 -1.68 -4.88
CA THR A 214 -1.74 -2.47 -4.51
C THR A 214 -1.45 -3.96 -4.65
N TYR A 215 -0.80 -4.37 -5.74
CA TYR A 215 -0.36 -5.74 -5.93
C TYR A 215 0.63 -6.19 -4.84
N ALA A 216 1.63 -5.37 -4.52
CA ALA A 216 2.60 -5.66 -3.48
C ALA A 216 1.96 -5.80 -2.09
N ILE A 217 0.95 -4.97 -1.79
CA ILE A 217 0.17 -5.06 -0.55
C ILE A 217 -0.57 -6.39 -0.48
N ILE A 218 -1.35 -6.72 -1.52
CA ILE A 218 -2.23 -7.90 -1.52
C ILE A 218 -1.40 -9.19 -1.53
N ARG A 219 -0.46 -9.30 -2.47
CA ARG A 219 0.30 -10.54 -2.72
C ARG A 219 1.51 -10.70 -1.80
N HIS A 220 2.23 -9.61 -1.53
CA HIS A 220 3.52 -9.63 -0.84
C HIS A 220 3.49 -8.99 0.57
N ARG A 221 2.29 -8.83 1.15
CA ARG A 221 2.09 -8.37 2.52
C ARG A 221 2.75 -7.00 2.81
N LEU A 222 2.87 -6.12 1.79
CA LEU A 222 3.45 -4.79 1.97
C LEU A 222 2.75 -4.06 3.12
N MET A 223 3.52 -3.59 4.10
CA MET A 223 3.05 -2.89 5.32
C MET A 223 2.06 -3.70 6.18
N ASP A 224 1.79 -4.96 5.82
CA ASP A 224 0.88 -5.89 6.49
C ASP A 224 -0.53 -5.31 6.78
N ILE A 225 -1.06 -4.49 5.87
CA ILE A 225 -2.39 -3.84 5.98
C ILE A 225 -3.53 -4.67 5.36
N ARG A 226 -3.24 -5.88 4.87
CA ARG A 226 -4.19 -6.69 4.09
C ARG A 226 -5.50 -6.96 4.81
N LEU A 227 -5.46 -7.21 6.12
CA LEU A 227 -6.66 -7.44 6.91
C LEU A 227 -7.53 -6.18 7.01
N ILE A 228 -6.91 -5.01 7.13
CA ILE A 228 -7.61 -3.73 7.14
C ILE A 228 -8.23 -3.47 5.77
N ILE A 229 -7.47 -3.62 4.68
CA ILE A 229 -7.98 -3.47 3.31
C ILE A 229 -9.16 -4.42 3.07
N LYS A 230 -9.04 -5.70 3.45
CA LYS A 230 -10.13 -6.66 3.33
C LYS A 230 -11.38 -6.20 4.08
N ARG A 231 -11.23 -5.80 5.35
CA ARG A 231 -12.35 -5.35 6.18
C ARG A 231 -13.00 -4.11 5.59
N SER A 232 -12.21 -3.16 5.11
CA SER A 232 -12.67 -1.93 4.47
C SER A 232 -13.37 -2.19 3.15
N LEU A 233 -12.82 -3.02 2.26
CA LEU A 233 -13.45 -3.37 0.98
C LEU A 233 -14.76 -4.11 1.19
N VAL A 234 -14.79 -5.10 2.08
CA VAL A 234 -16.03 -5.83 2.40
C VAL A 234 -17.07 -4.87 2.95
N ALA A 235 -16.71 -3.99 3.90
CA ALA A 235 -17.64 -3.02 4.46
C ALA A 235 -18.16 -2.04 3.39
N PHE A 236 -17.25 -1.50 2.56
CA PHE A 236 -17.56 -0.53 1.51
C PHE A 236 -18.50 -1.11 0.46
N PHE A 237 -18.16 -2.26 -0.13
CA PHE A 237 -19.02 -2.89 -1.15
C PHE A 237 -20.36 -3.34 -0.59
N SER A 238 -20.39 -3.82 0.66
CA SER A 238 -21.66 -4.19 1.30
C SER A 238 -22.56 -2.99 1.53
N PHE A 239 -21.97 -1.88 2.02
CA PHE A 239 -22.71 -0.65 2.26
C PHE A 239 -23.20 -0.02 0.95
N LEU A 240 -22.33 0.04 -0.07
CA LEU A 240 -22.66 0.55 -1.40
C LEU A 240 -23.80 -0.25 -2.04
N PHE A 241 -23.73 -1.59 -1.99
CA PHE A 241 -24.78 -2.44 -2.55
C PHE A 241 -26.12 -2.22 -1.85
N VAL A 242 -26.14 -2.10 -0.53
CA VAL A 242 -27.38 -1.84 0.24
C VAL A 242 -27.96 -0.47 -0.08
N ILE A 243 -27.13 0.58 -0.18
CA ILE A 243 -27.59 1.92 -0.57
C ILE A 243 -28.21 1.88 -1.96
N LEU A 244 -27.55 1.26 -2.94
CA LEU A 244 -28.06 1.15 -4.31
C LEU A 244 -29.37 0.37 -4.36
N LEU A 245 -29.49 -0.69 -3.56
CA LEU A 245 -30.71 -1.48 -3.45
C LEU A 245 -31.86 -0.67 -2.86
N VAL A 246 -31.64 0.04 -1.75
CA VAL A 246 -32.67 0.91 -1.13
C VAL A 246 -33.08 2.03 -2.07
N TRP A 247 -32.10 2.67 -2.70
CA TRP A 247 -32.35 3.72 -3.69
C TRP A 247 -33.16 3.20 -4.87
N GLY A 248 -32.81 2.03 -5.42
CA GLY A 248 -33.55 1.38 -6.50
C GLY A 248 -34.99 1.06 -6.10
N ILE A 249 -35.21 0.51 -4.90
CA ILE A 249 -36.56 0.23 -4.37
C ILE A 249 -37.38 1.53 -4.27
N MET A 250 -36.78 2.61 -3.74
CA MET A 250 -37.45 3.90 -3.60
C MET A 250 -37.86 4.49 -4.96
N VAL A 251 -37.02 4.37 -5.99
CA VAL A 251 -37.34 4.83 -7.35
C VAL A 251 -38.53 4.07 -7.91
N VAL A 252 -38.51 2.73 -7.83
CA VAL A 252 -39.60 1.87 -8.32
C VAL A 252 -40.93 2.17 -7.59
N ILE A 253 -40.90 2.29 -6.26
CA ILE A 253 -42.08 2.63 -5.47
C ILE A 253 -42.61 4.03 -5.84
N GLY A 254 -41.71 5.00 -6.06
CA GLY A 254 -42.07 6.37 -6.45
C GLY A 254 -42.74 6.46 -7.82
N GLU A 255 -42.34 5.61 -8.77
CA GLU A 255 -42.99 5.50 -10.08
C GLU A 255 -44.38 4.85 -9.98
N LEU A 256 -44.51 3.79 -9.18
CA LEU A 256 -45.79 3.08 -8.99
C LEU A 256 -46.86 3.95 -8.29
N ILE A 257 -46.47 4.81 -7.35
CA ILE A 257 -47.40 5.61 -6.53
C ILE A 257 -47.73 6.98 -7.15
N LYS A 258 -47.25 7.29 -8.36
CA LYS A 258 -47.49 8.57 -9.08
C LYS A 258 -47.29 9.80 -8.19
N ARG A 259 -46.05 10.08 -7.73
CA ARG A 259 -45.53 11.35 -7.16
C ARG A 259 -46.48 12.23 -6.31
N LYS A 260 -47.50 11.67 -5.65
CA LYS A 260 -48.29 12.39 -4.64
C LYS A 260 -47.69 12.06 -3.27
N PRO A 261 -47.47 13.06 -2.40
CA PRO A 261 -47.04 12.81 -1.02
C PRO A 261 -48.18 12.10 -0.28
N ASP A 262 -48.15 10.77 -0.28
CA ASP A 262 -49.06 9.88 0.45
C ASP A 262 -48.34 9.38 1.72
N PRO A 263 -48.98 9.40 2.90
CA PRO A 263 -48.46 8.77 4.12
C PRO A 263 -47.91 7.35 3.93
N LYS A 264 -48.43 6.59 2.96
CA LYS A 264 -47.94 5.25 2.60
C LYS A 264 -46.47 5.24 2.13
N LEU A 265 -45.99 6.32 1.52
CA LEU A 265 -44.60 6.45 1.07
C LEU A 265 -43.63 6.53 2.27
N THR A 266 -44.05 7.18 3.35
CA THR A 266 -43.27 7.31 4.60
C THR A 266 -43.12 5.96 5.30
N ILE A 267 -44.22 5.19 5.35
CA ILE A 267 -44.22 3.83 5.93
C ILE A 267 -43.36 2.89 5.08
N ALA A 268 -43.48 2.95 3.76
CA ALA A 268 -42.63 2.19 2.83
C ALA A 268 -41.14 2.54 3.00
N GLY A 269 -40.82 3.81 3.22
CA GLY A 269 -39.46 4.26 3.50
C GLY A 269 -38.90 3.68 4.80
N LEU A 270 -39.67 3.72 5.89
CA LEU A 270 -39.28 3.10 7.17
C LEU A 270 -39.05 1.59 7.02
N LEU A 271 -39.95 0.88 6.34
CA LEU A 271 -39.82 -0.55 6.07
C LEU A 271 -38.56 -0.86 5.22
N SER A 272 -38.23 -0.01 4.25
CA SER A 272 -37.04 -0.19 3.42
C SER A 272 -35.74 -0.10 4.23
N VAL A 273 -35.69 0.73 5.27
CA VAL A 273 -34.51 0.86 6.16
C VAL A 273 -34.34 -0.40 7.02
N VAL A 274 -35.45 -0.93 7.56
CA VAL A 274 -35.42 -2.20 8.31
C VAL A 274 -34.96 -3.34 7.41
N LEU A 275 -35.48 -3.41 6.19
CA LEU A 275 -35.07 -4.39 5.18
C LEU A 275 -33.58 -4.24 4.85
N ALA A 276 -33.08 -3.01 4.71
CA ALA A 276 -31.69 -2.70 4.43
C ALA A 276 -30.74 -3.25 5.51
N ILE A 277 -31.10 -3.12 6.78
CA ILE A 277 -30.30 -3.63 7.90
C ILE A 277 -30.18 -5.16 7.84
N ILE A 278 -31.28 -5.86 7.54
CA ILE A 278 -31.30 -7.32 7.41
C ILE A 278 -30.45 -7.76 6.21
N ILE A 279 -30.67 -7.14 5.05
CA ILE A 279 -29.96 -7.42 3.80
C ILE A 279 -28.45 -7.15 3.97
N TYR A 280 -28.06 -6.10 4.70
CA TYR A 280 -26.66 -5.77 4.94
C TYR A 280 -25.87 -6.94 5.55
N SER A 281 -26.45 -7.66 6.52
CA SER A 281 -25.79 -8.82 7.13
C SER A 281 -25.53 -9.93 6.11
N ILE A 282 -26.52 -10.22 5.25
CA ILE A 282 -26.42 -11.25 4.20
C ILE A 282 -25.39 -10.86 3.16
N VAL A 283 -25.50 -9.63 2.63
CA VAL A 283 -24.61 -9.07 1.62
C VAL A 283 -23.16 -9.00 2.13
N LYS A 284 -22.96 -8.60 3.39
CA LYS A 284 -21.65 -8.59 4.03
C LYS A 284 -21.01 -9.96 4.11
N ASN A 285 -21.78 -10.99 4.44
CA ASN A 285 -21.28 -12.37 4.46
C ASN A 285 -20.92 -12.86 3.05
N TYR A 286 -21.68 -12.47 2.03
CA TYR A 286 -21.37 -12.77 0.63
C TYR A 286 -20.06 -12.10 0.19
N PHE A 287 -19.92 -10.78 0.38
CA PHE A 287 -18.68 -10.08 0.04
C PHE A 287 -17.48 -10.57 0.86
N LYS A 288 -17.68 -10.97 2.12
CA LYS A 288 -16.62 -11.60 2.92
C LYS A 288 -16.13 -12.91 2.29
N LYS A 289 -17.05 -13.77 1.81
CA LYS A 289 -16.70 -15.02 1.10
C LYS A 289 -16.01 -14.72 -0.23
N LEU A 290 -16.50 -13.74 -0.99
CA LEU A 290 -15.93 -13.34 -2.27
C LEU A 290 -14.49 -12.80 -2.10
N ALA A 291 -14.29 -11.89 -1.14
CA ALA A 291 -12.98 -11.33 -0.81
C ALA A 291 -12.00 -12.43 -0.35
N ASN A 292 -12.47 -13.42 0.41
CA ASN A 292 -11.67 -14.59 0.79
C ASN A 292 -11.21 -15.40 -0.42
N ARG A 293 -12.11 -15.64 -1.40
CA ARG A 293 -11.82 -16.48 -2.57
C ARG A 293 -10.82 -15.80 -3.52
N TYR A 294 -11.02 -14.52 -3.83
CA TYR A 294 -10.26 -13.82 -4.87
C TYR A 294 -9.05 -13.02 -4.37
N PHE A 295 -9.14 -12.40 -3.19
CA PHE A 295 -8.14 -11.42 -2.75
C PHE A 295 -7.29 -11.87 -1.54
N PHE A 296 -7.81 -12.74 -0.67
CA PHE A 296 -7.17 -13.01 0.65
C PHE A 296 -7.15 -14.47 1.07
N THR A 297 -7.00 -15.41 0.13
CA THR A 297 -7.03 -16.86 0.36
C THR A 297 -6.04 -17.34 1.44
N SER A 298 -4.87 -16.69 1.56
CA SER A 298 -3.83 -17.11 2.50
C SER A 298 -4.06 -16.73 3.97
N LEU A 299 -4.95 -15.78 4.30
CA LEU A 299 -5.08 -15.27 5.68
C LEU A 299 -6.13 -16.05 6.48
N TYR A 300 -7.24 -16.41 5.84
CA TYR A 300 -8.33 -17.13 6.51
C TYR A 300 -8.03 -18.63 6.67
N ASN A 301 -7.30 -19.21 5.71
CA ASN A 301 -6.88 -20.61 5.81
C ASN A 301 -5.99 -20.84 7.02
N TYR A 302 -5.05 -19.95 7.37
CA TYR A 302 -4.21 -20.11 8.57
C TYR A 302 -5.02 -20.15 9.87
N GLN A 303 -6.00 -19.26 10.05
CA GLN A 303 -6.85 -19.27 11.25
C GLN A 303 -7.69 -20.55 11.34
N LYS A 304 -8.27 -20.99 10.22
CA LYS A 304 -9.05 -22.23 10.17
C LYS A 304 -8.19 -23.47 10.37
N THR A 305 -6.96 -23.46 9.85
CA THR A 305 -5.98 -24.53 10.06
C THR A 305 -5.52 -24.58 11.52
N LEU A 306 -5.25 -23.44 12.16
CA LEU A 306 -4.91 -23.38 13.59
C LEU A 306 -6.08 -23.80 14.48
N GLU A 307 -7.31 -23.42 14.13
CA GLU A 307 -8.51 -23.83 14.86
C GLU A 307 -8.77 -25.33 14.73
N ASN A 308 -8.59 -25.90 13.53
CA ASN A 308 -8.69 -27.33 13.30
C ASN A 308 -7.59 -28.09 14.05
N LEU A 309 -6.35 -27.60 14.01
CA LEU A 309 -5.24 -28.18 14.77
C LEU A 309 -5.50 -28.10 16.28
N ALA A 310 -5.96 -26.96 16.80
CA ALA A 310 -6.32 -26.84 18.22
C ALA A 310 -7.45 -27.80 18.62
N LYS A 311 -8.43 -28.02 17.74
CA LYS A 311 -9.48 -29.02 17.95
C LYS A 311 -8.91 -30.44 17.93
N GLU A 312 -8.12 -30.81 16.94
CA GLU A 312 -7.46 -32.12 16.87
C GLU A 312 -6.62 -32.39 18.13
N LEU A 313 -5.84 -31.40 18.58
CA LEU A 313 -5.04 -31.46 19.82
C LEU A 313 -5.88 -31.66 21.09
N THR A 314 -7.11 -31.16 21.10
CA THR A 314 -8.02 -31.30 22.25
C THR A 314 -8.74 -32.66 22.24
N TYR A 315 -8.82 -33.32 21.08
CA TYR A 315 -9.53 -34.61 20.91
C TYR A 315 -8.62 -35.84 20.99
N SER A 316 -7.33 -35.71 20.71
CA SER A 316 -6.40 -36.85 20.80
C SER A 316 -5.82 -36.98 22.22
N ILE A 317 -6.16 -38.08 22.91
CA ILE A 317 -5.60 -38.44 24.22
C ILE A 317 -4.20 -39.05 24.08
N ASN A 318 -3.79 -39.40 22.86
CA ASN A 318 -2.51 -40.04 22.54
C ASN A 318 -1.46 -39.01 22.08
N LEU A 319 -0.42 -38.82 22.88
CA LEU A 319 0.68 -37.89 22.63
C LEU A 319 1.36 -38.10 21.26
N ASN A 320 1.43 -39.33 20.78
CA ASN A 320 2.03 -39.63 19.47
C ASN A 320 1.14 -39.12 18.31
N GLU A 321 -0.19 -39.27 18.43
CA GLU A 321 -1.14 -38.77 17.42
C GLU A 321 -1.17 -37.23 17.37
N ILE A 322 -1.02 -36.59 18.54
CA ILE A 322 -0.83 -35.13 18.67
C ILE A 322 0.39 -34.70 17.87
N ILE A 323 1.54 -35.32 18.13
CA ILE A 323 2.82 -34.95 17.52
C ILE A 323 2.75 -35.13 16.00
N ASP A 324 2.18 -36.23 15.53
CA ASP A 324 2.03 -36.52 14.11
C ASP A 324 1.13 -35.49 13.42
N SER A 325 0.01 -35.13 14.05
CA SER A 325 -0.93 -34.13 13.51
C SER A 325 -0.30 -32.73 13.47
N ILE A 326 0.46 -32.35 14.50
CA ILE A 326 1.20 -31.09 14.54
C ILE A 326 2.22 -31.04 13.39
N ILE A 327 3.06 -32.07 13.26
CA ILE A 327 4.12 -32.10 12.27
C ILE A 327 3.53 -32.05 10.87
N LYS A 328 2.52 -32.87 10.60
CA LYS A 328 1.85 -32.91 9.29
C LYS A 328 1.24 -31.56 8.94
N THR A 329 0.52 -30.94 9.87
CA THR A 329 -0.11 -29.63 9.64
C THR A 329 0.92 -28.53 9.42
N ILE A 330 1.99 -28.50 10.22
CA ILE A 330 3.09 -27.53 10.06
C ILE A 330 3.76 -27.73 8.70
N ARG A 331 4.05 -28.98 8.32
CA ARG A 331 4.67 -29.32 7.03
C ARG A 331 3.81 -28.87 5.85
N ASP A 332 2.53 -29.22 5.85
CA ASP A 332 1.62 -28.92 4.75
C ASP A 332 1.32 -27.41 4.64
N THR A 333 1.22 -26.73 5.78
CA THR A 333 0.91 -25.29 5.84
C THR A 333 2.12 -24.41 5.49
N MET A 334 3.31 -24.80 5.94
CA MET A 334 4.55 -24.06 5.70
C MET A 334 5.34 -24.59 4.48
N LYS A 335 4.86 -25.66 3.83
CA LYS A 335 5.51 -26.34 2.70
C LYS A 335 6.98 -26.69 2.99
N LEU A 336 7.21 -27.30 4.16
CA LEU A 336 8.55 -27.69 4.57
C LEU A 336 8.93 -29.04 3.94
N ASP A 337 10.13 -29.13 3.39
CA ASP A 337 10.67 -30.39 2.87
C ASP A 337 11.06 -31.34 4.01
N ARG A 338 11.44 -30.79 5.17
CA ARG A 338 11.87 -31.54 6.35
C ARG A 338 11.35 -30.90 7.64
N SER A 339 10.95 -31.73 8.60
CA SER A 339 10.45 -31.29 9.91
C SER A 339 10.68 -32.36 10.97
N GLY A 340 10.81 -31.97 12.23
CA GLY A 340 10.95 -32.91 13.35
C GLY A 340 10.53 -32.26 14.66
N VAL A 341 10.11 -33.09 15.62
CA VAL A 341 9.73 -32.67 16.96
C VAL A 341 10.63 -33.33 18.00
N LEU A 342 11.14 -32.48 18.89
CA LEU A 342 11.93 -32.86 20.05
C LEU A 342 11.05 -32.70 21.28
N LEU A 343 10.92 -33.75 22.08
CA LEU A 343 10.29 -33.67 23.40
C LEU A 343 11.36 -33.67 24.48
N PHE A 344 11.16 -32.85 25.50
CA PHE A 344 11.99 -32.90 26.70
C PHE A 344 11.48 -34.03 27.60
N ASP A 345 12.36 -34.97 27.96
CA ASP A 345 12.05 -36.00 28.95
C ASP A 345 12.57 -35.56 30.33
N GLU A 346 11.65 -35.32 31.26
CA GLU A 346 11.96 -34.91 32.63
C GLU A 346 12.79 -35.95 33.40
N LYS A 347 12.67 -37.24 33.05
CA LYS A 347 13.40 -38.31 33.76
C LYS A 347 14.87 -38.37 33.37
N THR A 348 15.15 -38.17 32.09
CA THR A 348 16.51 -38.26 31.54
C THR A 348 17.17 -36.89 31.36
N HIS A 349 16.44 -35.79 31.60
CA HIS A 349 16.87 -34.39 31.40
C HIS A 349 17.42 -34.12 29.99
N ASN A 350 17.00 -34.93 29.02
CA ASN A 350 17.47 -34.88 27.64
C ASN A 350 16.29 -34.70 26.68
N TYR A 351 16.59 -34.13 25.51
CA TYR A 351 15.63 -34.07 24.43
C TYR A 351 15.64 -35.36 23.63
N GLU A 352 14.47 -35.97 23.44
CA GLU A 352 14.30 -37.13 22.57
C GLU A 352 13.65 -36.73 21.26
N VAL A 353 14.19 -37.25 20.16
CA VAL A 353 13.57 -37.13 18.84
C VAL A 353 12.38 -38.09 18.78
N LYS A 354 11.16 -37.57 18.81
CA LYS A 354 9.95 -38.41 18.81
C LYS A 354 9.42 -38.69 17.41
N ASN A 355 9.51 -37.71 16.51
CA ASN A 355 9.15 -37.93 15.11
C ASN A 355 9.92 -36.98 14.17
N THR A 356 10.27 -37.49 12.99
CA THR A 356 10.99 -36.79 11.93
C THR A 356 10.42 -37.15 10.57
N ILE A 357 10.10 -36.15 9.76
CA ILE A 357 9.71 -36.29 8.36
C ILE A 357 10.78 -35.65 7.49
N GLY A 358 11.40 -36.44 6.60
CA GLY A 358 12.45 -35.97 5.67
C GLY A 358 13.86 -35.86 6.27
N PHE A 359 14.04 -36.13 7.56
CA PHE A 359 15.35 -36.37 8.19
C PHE A 359 15.58 -37.87 8.38
N THR A 360 16.81 -38.34 8.19
CA THR A 360 17.27 -39.63 8.72
C THR A 360 17.47 -39.50 10.24
N ILE A 361 17.03 -40.49 11.02
CA ILE A 361 17.07 -40.49 12.50
C ILE A 361 18.47 -40.11 13.03
N ALA A 362 19.54 -40.57 12.37
CA ALA A 362 20.93 -40.22 12.70
C ALA A 362 21.25 -38.70 12.64
N ASN A 363 20.63 -37.96 11.72
CA ASN A 363 20.80 -36.50 11.60
C ASN A 363 19.92 -35.72 12.58
N GLY A 364 18.77 -36.26 12.99
CA GLY A 364 17.95 -35.68 14.06
C GLY A 364 18.65 -35.81 15.42
N ILE A 365 19.31 -36.94 15.66
CA ILE A 365 20.07 -37.21 16.89
C ILE A 365 21.33 -36.33 17.00
N SER A 366 21.97 -35.96 15.87
CA SER A 366 23.15 -35.09 15.91
C SER A 366 22.85 -33.65 16.36
N LEU A 367 21.65 -33.14 16.04
CA LEU A 367 21.14 -31.83 16.50
C LEU A 367 20.93 -31.80 18.02
N VAL A 368 20.52 -32.91 18.60
CA VAL A 368 20.35 -33.09 20.06
C VAL A 368 21.70 -33.28 20.75
N ARG A 369 22.58 -34.12 20.19
CA ARG A 369 23.89 -34.46 20.79
C ARG A 369 24.81 -33.26 20.97
N ASN A 370 24.79 -32.31 20.04
CA ASN A 370 25.71 -31.16 20.09
C ASN A 370 25.29 -30.09 21.12
N ASN A 371 24.13 -30.22 21.77
CA ASN A 371 23.59 -29.39 22.86
C ASN A 371 23.55 -27.86 22.67
N PHE A 372 24.09 -27.32 21.58
CA PHE A 372 24.19 -25.89 21.31
C PHE A 372 22.82 -25.29 21.00
N LEU A 373 22.08 -25.92 20.08
CA LEU A 373 20.78 -25.42 19.63
C LEU A 373 19.72 -25.54 20.75
N THR A 374 19.71 -26.67 21.47
CA THR A 374 18.80 -26.93 22.60
C THR A 374 19.06 -25.96 23.76
N ASN A 375 20.32 -25.75 24.15
CA ASN A 375 20.67 -24.78 25.20
C ASN A 375 20.40 -23.32 24.79
N TYR A 376 20.64 -22.97 23.53
CA TYR A 376 20.34 -21.64 23.01
C TYR A 376 18.84 -21.35 23.06
N LEU A 377 18.02 -22.27 22.54
CA LEU A 377 16.56 -22.14 22.52
C LEU A 377 15.95 -22.12 23.93
N LEU A 378 16.50 -22.90 24.87
CA LEU A 378 16.11 -22.86 26.28
C LEU A 378 16.38 -21.51 26.94
N LYS A 379 17.54 -20.90 26.64
CA LYS A 379 17.96 -19.64 27.25
C LYS A 379 17.25 -18.42 26.67
N THR A 380 17.02 -18.40 25.35
CA THR A 380 16.44 -17.23 24.66
C THR A 380 14.94 -17.31 24.53
N ARG A 381 14.33 -18.52 24.52
CA ARG A 381 12.91 -18.77 24.21
C ARG A 381 12.46 -18.15 22.88
N ASP A 382 13.41 -17.83 21.99
CA ASP A 382 13.16 -17.22 20.68
C ASP A 382 13.50 -18.20 19.55
N PRO A 383 12.74 -18.20 18.45
CA PRO A 383 13.03 -19.06 17.31
C PRO A 383 14.34 -18.66 16.62
N VAL A 384 15.19 -19.65 16.35
CA VAL A 384 16.38 -19.45 15.51
C VAL A 384 15.95 -19.50 14.04
N ILE A 385 15.98 -18.35 13.38
CA ILE A 385 15.68 -18.21 11.95
C ILE A 385 17.00 -17.89 11.25
N TYR A 386 17.48 -18.83 10.42
CA TYR A 386 18.65 -18.66 9.57
C TYR A 386 18.28 -18.15 8.18
#